data_AF-M3GWA9-F1
#
_entry.id   AF-M3GWA9-F1
#
_cell.length_a   1.000
_cell.length_b   1.000
_cell.length_c   1.000
_cell.angle_alpha   90.00
_cell.angle_beta   90.00
_cell.angle_gamma   90.00
#
_symmetry.space_group_name_H-M   'P 1'
#
loop_
_entity.id
_entity.type
_entity.pdbx_description
1 polymer ?
#
loop_
_entity_poly.entity_id
_entity_poly.type
_entity_poly.pdbx_seq_one_letter_code
_entity_poly.pdbx_strand_id
1 'polypeptide(L)'
;MFRRTTTKKNRDLSQEKFLKKNGFISKFWKKFRIFCIVILIAYSGNIFSEYPSKPVGEFKSSYDQFWFLYQKEIRAGESEVIFRPFYSSYKEEKSAYRFQTVLYPIYYSEETKYRKVWTFLFLFSGTSMLHEDVGEDSDVLTPLLFWGWGDTAREKYFGFFPFAGKLRNKIGYSELSFVLFPLYTNWKYKDYEATSVLWPLFLYASSETREEFRIFPLYSKKVHRGKYERFSLLWPIFQWGTTFQDKREPVHYKLFFPLFGFKDSEAGNMKSRGFLILPLLGSFIGYGYDRRTGEKDFNALFFLFQYGTNQDEDYGKLILFPFFGHYRFASKQTTFITPFYFHLQTDTYHIRSDDTFLIPFYFNSKRKYVQWDRDESYLKLWPIFKYQKDREGNVIWNVLSLFPIKSEVIDRIWDPLWSILEYQKLSNGEKRVSVLMRVYTQRWTSTEFHASIPFVLELSLTPEKTSWKFLYGLIGYERIETNRNLQLLWFIKI
;
A
#
# COMPACT_ATOMS: atom_id res chain seq x y z
N MET A 1 26.80 15.07 -7.87
CA MET A 1 26.69 16.54 -7.95
C MET A 1 25.61 16.86 -8.99
N PHE A 2 24.82 17.93 -8.80
CA PHE A 2 23.56 18.31 -9.49
C PHE A 2 22.24 17.96 -8.78
N ARG A 3 22.02 18.71 -7.69
CA ARG A 3 20.75 19.03 -7.05
C ARG A 3 20.08 20.11 -7.92
N ARG A 4 19.02 19.79 -8.67
CA ARG A 4 18.17 20.81 -9.30
C ARG A 4 16.94 21.04 -8.42
N THR A 5 16.99 22.21 -7.77
CA THR A 5 15.95 22.90 -7.03
C THR A 5 14.68 23.09 -7.88
N THR A 6 13.66 22.27 -7.65
CA THR A 6 12.29 22.66 -7.99
C THR A 6 11.86 23.77 -7.04
N THR A 7 11.70 24.97 -7.58
CA THR A 7 11.21 26.16 -6.87
C THR A 7 9.81 25.93 -6.30
N LYS A 8 9.64 26.32 -5.03
CA LYS A 8 8.42 26.20 -4.20
C LYS A 8 7.14 26.69 -4.92
N LYS A 9 7.29 27.66 -5.82
CA LYS A 9 6.20 28.33 -6.58
C LYS A 9 5.46 27.42 -7.57
N ASN A 10 6.08 26.36 -8.10
CA ASN A 10 5.42 25.43 -9.04
C ASN A 10 4.65 24.28 -8.36
N ARG A 11 4.94 23.96 -7.09
CA ARG A 11 4.16 22.98 -6.32
C ARG A 11 2.79 23.55 -5.95
N ASP A 12 2.73 24.82 -5.52
CA ASP A 12 1.51 25.47 -5.07
C ASP A 12 0.47 25.64 -6.20
N LEU A 13 0.89 25.98 -7.43
CA LEU A 13 -0.02 26.16 -8.56
C LEU A 13 -0.73 24.85 -9.01
N SER A 14 -0.06 23.70 -8.90
CA SER A 14 -0.66 22.41 -9.25
C SER A 14 -1.60 21.89 -8.16
N GLN A 15 -1.26 22.09 -6.88
CA GLN A 15 -2.10 21.70 -5.75
C GLN A 15 -3.32 22.62 -5.59
N GLU A 16 -3.18 23.93 -5.83
CA GLU A 16 -4.30 24.86 -5.76
C GLU A 16 -5.37 24.62 -6.83
N LYS A 17 -4.97 24.25 -8.06
CA LYS A 17 -5.95 23.88 -9.11
C LYS A 17 -6.65 22.55 -8.79
N PHE A 18 -5.96 21.59 -8.14
CA PHE A 18 -6.53 20.29 -7.77
C PHE A 18 -7.48 20.37 -6.56
N LEU A 19 -7.26 21.30 -5.64
CA LEU A 19 -8.12 21.54 -4.47
C LEU A 19 -9.39 22.36 -4.77
N LYS A 20 -9.39 23.12 -5.87
CA LYS A 20 -10.46 24.08 -6.22
C LYS A 20 -11.80 23.45 -6.67
N LYS A 21 -11.87 22.14 -6.93
CA LYS A 21 -13.08 21.50 -7.52
C LYS A 21 -13.89 20.58 -6.59
N ASN A 22 -13.48 20.33 -5.34
CA ASN A 22 -14.08 19.24 -4.54
C ASN A 22 -15.03 19.73 -3.43
N GLY A 23 -16.33 19.82 -3.73
CA GLY A 23 -17.39 20.15 -2.77
C GLY A 23 -18.32 18.99 -2.41
N PHE A 24 -18.59 18.08 -3.35
CA PHE A 24 -19.67 17.09 -3.20
C PHE A 24 -19.19 15.65 -2.89
N ILE A 25 -17.89 15.39 -3.10
CA ILE A 25 -17.28 14.05 -3.19
C ILE A 25 -17.03 13.36 -1.83
N SER A 26 -17.25 14.05 -0.71
CA SER A 26 -16.84 13.60 0.63
C SER A 26 -17.53 12.33 1.18
N LYS A 27 -18.75 11.98 0.73
CA LYS A 27 -19.50 10.82 1.26
C LYS A 27 -19.46 9.58 0.37
N PHE A 28 -19.36 9.72 -0.96
CA PHE A 28 -19.18 8.56 -1.86
C PHE A 28 -17.82 7.90 -1.64
N TRP A 29 -16.78 8.73 -1.45
CA TRP A 29 -15.42 8.29 -1.13
C TRP A 29 -15.33 7.48 0.17
N LYS A 30 -16.28 7.58 1.11
CA LYS A 30 -16.29 6.75 2.34
C LYS A 30 -16.95 5.39 2.14
N LYS A 31 -17.88 5.26 1.19
CA LYS A 31 -18.77 4.09 1.05
C LYS A 31 -18.20 3.03 0.11
N PHE A 32 -17.69 3.45 -1.06
CA PHE A 32 -16.95 2.57 -1.95
C PHE A 32 -15.56 2.23 -1.36
N ARG A 33 -15.04 3.12 -0.50
CA ARG A 33 -13.81 2.87 0.24
C ARG A 33 -13.89 1.59 1.05
N ILE A 34 -14.94 1.20 1.76
CA ILE A 34 -14.82 0.03 2.66
C ILE A 34 -14.63 -1.28 1.86
N PHE A 35 -15.38 -1.46 0.77
CA PHE A 35 -15.26 -2.65 -0.08
C PHE A 35 -13.99 -2.62 -0.95
N CYS A 36 -13.66 -1.46 -1.52
CA CYS A 36 -12.39 -1.27 -2.21
C CYS A 36 -11.21 -1.17 -1.26
N ILE A 37 -11.35 -0.91 0.04
CA ILE A 37 -10.27 -0.91 1.05
C ILE A 37 -9.96 -2.35 1.41
N VAL A 38 -10.91 -3.28 1.40
CA VAL A 38 -10.53 -4.71 1.58
C VAL A 38 -9.75 -5.20 0.35
N ILE A 39 -10.17 -4.83 -0.86
CA ILE A 39 -9.46 -5.17 -2.10
C ILE A 39 -8.17 -4.33 -2.27
N LEU A 40 -8.15 -3.06 -1.89
CA LEU A 40 -6.97 -2.17 -1.93
C LEU A 40 -6.05 -2.40 -0.74
N ILE A 41 -6.47 -2.91 0.41
CA ILE A 41 -5.54 -3.36 1.47
C ILE A 41 -4.88 -4.66 1.01
N ALA A 42 -5.60 -5.50 0.25
CA ALA A 42 -5.01 -6.67 -0.40
C ALA A 42 -4.15 -6.33 -1.64
N TYR A 43 -4.29 -5.14 -2.24
CA TYR A 43 -3.62 -4.76 -3.50
C TYR A 43 -2.87 -3.42 -3.48
N SER A 44 -2.81 -2.71 -2.36
CA SER A 44 -1.96 -1.54 -2.19
C SER A 44 -0.56 -2.04 -1.90
N GLY A 45 0.14 -2.42 -2.97
CA GLY A 45 1.54 -2.03 -3.05
C GLY A 45 1.59 -0.54 -2.71
N ASN A 46 2.28 -0.23 -1.62
CA ASN A 46 2.33 1.11 -1.05
C ASN A 46 2.66 2.13 -2.15
N ILE A 47 1.85 3.19 -2.27
CA ILE A 47 2.00 4.27 -3.25
C ILE A 47 3.23 5.17 -2.94
N PHE A 48 4.08 4.76 -1.99
CA PHE A 48 5.32 5.43 -1.63
C PHE A 48 6.49 4.51 -1.97
N SER A 49 7.49 5.08 -2.67
CA SER A 49 8.72 4.45 -3.18
C SER A 49 8.94 3.02 -2.66
N GLU A 50 8.61 2.02 -3.48
CA GLU A 50 9.03 0.65 -3.23
C GLU A 50 10.56 0.66 -3.13
N TYR A 51 11.10 0.59 -1.91
CA TYR A 51 12.48 0.23 -1.74
C TYR A 51 12.66 -1.16 -2.35
N PRO A 52 13.74 -1.38 -3.11
CA PRO A 52 13.97 -2.68 -3.71
C PRO A 52 14.02 -3.72 -2.59
N SER A 53 13.28 -4.82 -2.76
CA SER A 53 13.30 -5.93 -1.80
C SER A 53 14.27 -7.04 -2.21
N LYS A 54 14.92 -6.90 -3.38
CA LYS A 54 15.84 -7.84 -4.04
C LYS A 54 16.92 -7.04 -4.80
N PRO A 55 18.06 -7.63 -5.17
CA PRO A 55 19.07 -6.95 -5.98
C PRO A 55 18.55 -6.62 -7.38
N VAL A 56 18.65 -5.35 -7.79
CA VAL A 56 18.12 -4.86 -9.07
C VAL A 56 19.20 -4.19 -9.93
N GLY A 57 20.39 -3.95 -9.36
CA GLY A 57 21.47 -3.19 -10.01
C GLY A 57 22.05 -3.86 -11.26
N GLU A 58 22.64 -3.06 -12.14
CA GLU A 58 23.26 -3.49 -13.41
C GLU A 58 24.63 -4.16 -13.24
N PHE A 59 25.16 -4.21 -12.02
CA PHE A 59 26.47 -4.77 -11.74
C PHE A 59 26.48 -6.31 -11.85
N LYS A 60 27.67 -6.85 -12.15
CA LYS A 60 27.91 -8.29 -12.18
C LYS A 60 27.52 -8.91 -10.83
N SER A 61 26.78 -10.02 -10.87
CA SER A 61 26.34 -10.71 -9.65
C SER A 61 27.27 -11.89 -9.33
N SER A 62 27.65 -12.00 -8.05
CA SER A 62 28.18 -13.22 -7.47
C SER A 62 26.99 -13.98 -6.90
N TYR A 63 26.65 -15.10 -7.54
CA TYR A 63 25.46 -15.88 -7.23
C TYR A 63 25.85 -17.28 -6.76
N ASP A 64 25.29 -17.69 -5.64
CA ASP A 64 25.44 -19.00 -5.04
C ASP A 64 24.06 -19.55 -4.66
N GLN A 65 23.82 -20.83 -4.90
CA GLN A 65 22.53 -21.46 -4.70
C GLN A 65 22.73 -22.93 -4.35
N PHE A 66 21.96 -23.39 -3.36
CA PHE A 66 21.82 -24.81 -3.08
C PHE A 66 20.34 -25.19 -3.12
N TRP A 67 19.97 -25.93 -4.16
CA TRP A 67 18.59 -26.33 -4.47
C TRP A 67 17.63 -25.12 -4.43
N PHE A 68 16.35 -25.31 -4.11
CA PHE A 68 15.45 -24.19 -3.81
C PHE A 68 15.69 -23.60 -2.41
N LEU A 69 16.26 -24.38 -1.49
CA LEU A 69 16.36 -24.06 -0.07
C LEU A 69 17.24 -22.85 0.21
N TYR A 70 18.36 -22.68 -0.50
CA TYR A 70 19.31 -21.60 -0.24
C TYR A 70 19.64 -20.81 -1.51
N GLN A 71 19.70 -19.49 -1.36
CA GLN A 71 20.17 -18.57 -2.38
C GLN A 71 20.95 -17.44 -1.72
N LYS A 72 22.08 -17.07 -2.30
CA LYS A 72 22.87 -15.90 -1.94
C LYS A 72 23.28 -15.16 -3.21
N GLU A 73 23.00 -13.87 -3.24
CA GLU A 73 23.34 -13.02 -4.38
C GLU A 73 24.02 -11.75 -3.86
N ILE A 74 25.22 -11.45 -4.36
CA ILE A 74 25.96 -10.23 -4.02
C ILE A 74 26.19 -9.47 -5.33
N ARG A 75 25.84 -8.18 -5.33
CA ARG A 75 26.19 -7.20 -6.37
C ARG A 75 26.89 -6.01 -5.70
N ALA A 76 27.51 -5.13 -6.48
CA ALA A 76 28.15 -3.95 -5.90
C ALA A 76 27.11 -3.09 -5.15
N GLY A 77 27.26 -2.98 -3.83
CA GLY A 77 26.34 -2.25 -2.95
C GLY A 77 25.02 -2.96 -2.63
N GLU A 78 24.79 -4.20 -3.08
CA GLU A 78 23.57 -4.96 -2.79
C GLU A 78 23.92 -6.39 -2.37
N SER A 79 23.23 -6.93 -1.36
CA SER A 79 23.35 -8.35 -1.01
C SER A 79 22.01 -8.95 -0.59
N GLU A 80 21.79 -10.19 -0.99
CA GLU A 80 20.62 -10.97 -0.65
C GLU A 80 21.05 -12.36 -0.15
N VAL A 81 20.37 -12.83 0.88
CA VAL A 81 20.45 -14.20 1.38
C VAL A 81 19.04 -14.70 1.65
N ILE A 82 18.72 -15.90 1.20
CA ILE A 82 17.42 -16.55 1.39
C ILE A 82 17.65 -17.98 1.85
N PHE A 83 16.99 -18.36 2.94
CA PHE A 83 16.80 -19.74 3.39
C PHE A 83 15.30 -20.04 3.37
N ARG A 84 14.80 -20.61 2.27
CA ARG A 84 13.37 -20.78 2.04
C ARG A 84 12.77 -21.91 2.90
N PRO A 85 11.51 -21.77 3.37
CA PRO A 85 10.70 -20.54 3.42
C PRO A 85 10.95 -19.72 4.72
N PHE A 86 11.93 -20.12 5.52
CA PHE A 86 12.10 -19.66 6.90
C PHE A 86 12.66 -18.25 7.05
N TYR A 87 13.57 -17.82 6.17
CA TYR A 87 14.29 -16.55 6.34
C TYR A 87 14.70 -15.93 5.00
N SER A 88 14.61 -14.60 4.91
CA SER A 88 15.24 -13.82 3.84
C SER A 88 15.81 -12.53 4.41
N SER A 89 16.97 -12.11 3.92
CA SER A 89 17.58 -10.82 4.20
C SER A 89 18.09 -10.20 2.91
N TYR A 90 17.69 -8.97 2.65
CA TYR A 90 18.23 -8.10 1.59
C TYR A 90 18.86 -6.86 2.23
N LYS A 91 19.96 -6.37 1.65
CA LYS A 91 20.68 -5.17 2.09
C LYS A 91 21.11 -4.35 0.88
N GLU A 92 20.96 -3.04 0.95
CA GLU A 92 21.41 -2.05 -0.03
C GLU A 92 22.24 -0.97 0.68
N GLU A 93 23.49 -0.77 0.27
CA GLU A 93 24.43 0.15 0.91
C GLU A 93 24.08 1.62 0.65
N LYS A 94 23.61 1.96 -0.56
CA LYS A 94 23.36 3.33 -1.01
C LYS A 94 22.32 4.06 -0.14
N SER A 95 21.27 3.35 0.24
CA SER A 95 20.17 3.84 1.09
C SER A 95 20.32 3.40 2.55
N ALA A 96 21.38 2.63 2.85
CA ALA A 96 21.51 1.85 4.08
C ALA A 96 20.25 1.04 4.40
N TYR A 97 19.59 0.51 3.37
CA TYR A 97 18.34 -0.22 3.49
C TYR A 97 18.61 -1.69 3.79
N ARG A 98 17.79 -2.27 4.66
CA ARG A 98 17.79 -3.68 5.02
C ARG A 98 16.36 -4.15 5.15
N PHE A 99 16.05 -5.23 4.44
CA PHE A 99 14.76 -5.90 4.51
C PHE A 99 14.96 -7.33 5.01
N GLN A 100 14.26 -7.72 6.06
CA GLN A 100 14.34 -9.08 6.61
C GLN A 100 12.96 -9.68 6.78
N THR A 101 12.89 -11.01 6.64
CA THR A 101 11.66 -11.77 6.86
C THR A 101 11.96 -13.04 7.63
N VAL A 102 11.01 -13.46 8.47
CA VAL A 102 11.00 -14.79 9.10
C VAL A 102 9.62 -15.39 8.84
N LEU A 103 9.58 -16.53 8.15
CA LEU A 103 8.35 -17.21 7.71
C LEU A 103 7.33 -16.24 7.13
N TYR A 104 7.72 -15.48 6.11
CA TYR A 104 6.87 -14.42 5.55
C TYR A 104 5.46 -14.96 5.21
N PRO A 105 4.37 -14.30 5.67
CA PRO A 105 4.34 -12.94 6.23
C PRO A 105 4.28 -12.85 7.77
N ILE A 106 4.64 -13.92 8.50
CA ILE A 106 4.55 -13.94 9.98
C ILE A 106 5.38 -12.83 10.60
N TYR A 107 6.62 -12.65 10.16
CA TYR A 107 7.47 -11.54 10.59
C TYR A 107 8.21 -10.93 9.41
N TYR A 108 8.26 -9.60 9.38
CA TYR A 108 9.18 -8.87 8.52
C TYR A 108 9.64 -7.57 9.18
N SER A 109 10.81 -7.10 8.76
CA SER A 109 11.37 -5.82 9.17
C SER A 109 11.97 -5.07 7.99
N GLU A 110 11.80 -3.76 8.01
CA GLU A 110 12.34 -2.78 7.07
C GLU A 110 13.17 -1.78 7.87
N GLU A 111 14.45 -1.66 7.56
CA GLU A 111 15.38 -0.81 8.28
C GLU A 111 16.14 0.06 7.27
N THR A 112 16.29 1.33 7.58
CA THR A 112 17.10 2.33 6.88
C THR A 112 17.95 3.04 7.92
N LYS A 113 18.85 3.94 7.50
CA LYS A 113 19.59 4.80 8.43
C LYS A 113 18.71 5.57 9.42
N TYR A 114 17.50 5.96 9.01
CA TYR A 114 16.65 6.87 9.78
C TYR A 114 15.36 6.23 10.28
N ARG A 115 15.03 5.01 9.84
CA ARG A 115 13.74 4.39 10.13
C ARG A 115 13.88 2.90 10.17
N LYS A 116 13.37 2.28 11.23
CA LYS A 116 13.14 0.85 11.36
C LYS A 116 11.66 0.60 11.58
N VAL A 117 11.10 -0.38 10.90
CA VAL A 117 9.74 -0.86 11.09
C VAL A 117 9.81 -2.37 11.15
N TRP A 118 9.04 -2.99 12.03
CA TRP A 118 8.84 -4.42 12.03
C TRP A 118 7.38 -4.73 12.30
N THR A 119 6.94 -5.89 11.83
CA THR A 119 5.59 -6.39 12.05
C THR A 119 5.63 -7.87 12.36
N PHE A 120 4.79 -8.29 13.31
CA PHE A 120 4.59 -9.68 13.68
C PHE A 120 3.08 -10.00 13.65
N LEU A 121 2.72 -11.05 12.91
CA LEU A 121 1.34 -11.51 12.67
C LEU A 121 0.37 -10.41 12.21
N PHE A 122 0.88 -9.32 11.61
CA PHE A 122 0.12 -8.10 11.26
C PHE A 122 -0.56 -7.35 12.41
N LEU A 123 -0.46 -7.84 13.64
CA LEU A 123 -1.11 -7.28 14.82
C LEU A 123 -0.16 -6.47 15.70
N PHE A 124 1.10 -6.88 15.72
CA PHE A 124 2.15 -6.26 16.51
C PHE A 124 3.05 -5.52 15.54
N SER A 125 3.23 -4.23 15.77
CA SER A 125 4.13 -3.42 14.95
C SER A 125 5.01 -2.57 15.85
N GLY A 126 6.29 -2.49 15.52
CA GLY A 126 7.18 -1.52 16.12
C GLY A 126 7.78 -0.62 15.05
N THR A 127 7.99 0.64 15.41
CA THR A 127 8.62 1.64 14.57
C THR A 127 9.68 2.35 15.40
N SER A 128 10.85 2.59 14.80
CA SER A 128 11.89 3.46 15.33
C SER A 128 12.24 4.46 14.25
N MET A 129 12.36 5.73 14.59
CA MET A 129 12.69 6.83 13.69
C MET A 129 13.74 7.71 14.33
N LEU A 130 14.86 7.89 13.63
CA LEU A 130 15.91 8.81 14.03
C LEU A 130 15.68 10.16 13.35
N HIS A 131 15.47 11.20 14.15
CA HIS A 131 15.36 12.58 13.71
C HIS A 131 16.64 13.33 14.07
N GLU A 132 17.24 14.04 13.11
CA GLU A 132 18.51 14.76 13.33
C GLU A 132 18.41 15.82 14.43
N ASP A 133 17.22 16.42 14.61
CA ASP A 133 17.00 17.51 15.57
C ASP A 133 16.51 17.03 16.96
N VAL A 134 15.86 15.85 17.00
CA VAL A 134 15.03 15.43 18.16
C VAL A 134 15.58 14.17 18.83
N GLY A 135 16.40 13.38 18.11
CA GLY A 135 16.90 12.09 18.59
C GLY A 135 16.08 10.92 18.07
N GLU A 136 16.18 9.78 18.74
CA GLU A 136 15.49 8.54 18.37
C GLU A 136 14.11 8.47 19.02
N ASP A 137 13.07 8.34 18.21
CA ASP A 137 11.69 8.04 18.61
C ASP A 137 11.41 6.56 18.30
N SER A 138 11.01 5.78 19.29
CA SER A 138 10.61 4.39 19.10
C SER A 138 9.27 4.12 19.73
N ASP A 139 8.44 3.34 19.04
CA ASP A 139 7.16 2.88 19.54
C ASP A 139 6.85 1.44 19.16
N VAL A 140 6.09 0.78 20.04
CA VAL A 140 5.46 -0.51 19.76
C VAL A 140 3.96 -0.35 19.99
N LEU A 141 3.21 -0.77 18.97
CA LEU A 141 1.76 -0.77 18.95
C LEU A 141 1.26 -2.20 18.82
N THR A 142 0.42 -2.59 19.76
CA THR A 142 -0.31 -3.88 19.75
C THR A 142 -1.78 -3.62 20.08
N PRO A 143 -2.68 -4.60 19.90
CA PRO A 143 -4.10 -4.39 20.18
C PRO A 143 -4.42 -4.00 21.63
N LEU A 144 -3.61 -4.46 22.61
CA LEU A 144 -3.87 -4.25 24.05
C LEU A 144 -2.79 -3.43 24.74
N LEU A 145 -1.54 -3.55 24.33
CA LEU A 145 -0.40 -2.87 24.94
C LEU A 145 0.29 -1.97 23.91
N PHE A 146 0.61 -0.76 24.30
CA PHE A 146 1.41 0.13 23.46
C PHE A 146 2.33 0.98 24.33
N TRP A 147 3.53 1.22 23.83
CA TRP A 147 4.53 2.00 24.54
C TRP A 147 5.44 2.70 23.54
N GLY A 148 5.80 3.93 23.88
CA GLY A 148 6.74 4.75 23.15
C GLY A 148 7.84 5.23 24.08
N TRP A 149 9.05 5.29 23.56
CA TRP A 149 10.23 5.80 24.24
C TRP A 149 11.06 6.62 23.27
N GLY A 150 11.82 7.57 23.81
CA GLY A 150 12.67 8.46 23.04
C GLY A 150 13.21 9.59 23.91
N ASP A 151 13.90 10.52 23.28
CA ASP A 151 14.59 11.62 23.95
C ASP A 151 13.62 12.71 24.41
N THR A 152 12.51 12.91 23.70
CA THR A 152 11.52 13.91 24.09
C THR A 152 10.39 13.35 24.93
N ALA A 153 9.82 14.21 25.78
CA ALA A 153 8.62 13.87 26.54
C ALA A 153 7.44 13.51 25.63
N ARG A 154 7.43 13.93 24.35
CA ARG A 154 6.37 13.60 23.40
C ARG A 154 6.41 12.14 22.95
N GLU A 155 7.57 11.51 23.00
CA GLU A 155 7.79 10.12 22.57
C GLU A 155 7.52 9.16 23.72
N LYS A 156 7.67 9.62 24.97
CA LYS A 156 7.42 8.81 26.17
C LYS A 156 5.93 8.66 26.45
N TYR A 157 5.41 7.46 26.21
CA TYR A 157 4.03 7.12 26.53
C TYR A 157 3.85 5.61 26.75
N PHE A 158 2.78 5.23 27.44
CA PHE A 158 2.45 3.84 27.74
C PHE A 158 0.95 3.70 27.87
N GLY A 159 0.40 2.56 27.47
CA GLY A 159 -0.96 2.20 27.79
C GLY A 159 -1.25 0.71 27.69
N PHE A 160 -2.17 0.30 28.56
CA PHE A 160 -2.78 -1.00 28.60
C PHE A 160 -4.29 -0.84 28.43
N PHE A 161 -4.75 -1.04 27.21
CA PHE A 161 -6.16 -0.94 26.86
C PHE A 161 -6.94 -2.16 27.40
N PRO A 162 -8.13 -1.97 28.01
CA PRO A 162 -8.87 -0.71 28.20
C PRO A 162 -8.59 0.01 29.54
N PHE A 163 -7.69 -0.48 30.39
CA PHE A 163 -7.55 -0.03 31.78
C PHE A 163 -7.01 1.37 31.97
N ALA A 164 -5.86 1.70 31.39
CA ALA A 164 -5.28 3.02 31.48
C ALA A 164 -4.20 3.19 30.42
N GLY A 165 -4.11 4.37 29.84
CA GLY A 165 -3.05 4.62 28.88
C GLY A 165 -3.01 6.05 28.40
N LYS A 166 -1.83 6.41 27.92
CA LYS A 166 -1.56 7.66 27.23
C LYS A 166 -0.86 7.32 25.93
N LEU A 167 -1.32 7.92 24.84
CA LEU A 167 -0.77 7.80 23.49
C LEU A 167 -0.48 9.23 23.00
N ARG A 168 0.65 9.45 22.34
CA ARG A 168 1.07 10.79 21.90
C ARG A 168 1.44 10.77 20.42
N ASN A 169 1.04 11.80 19.67
CA ASN A 169 1.34 11.97 18.24
C ASN A 169 1.01 10.77 17.34
N LYS A 170 0.02 9.95 17.71
CA LYS A 170 -0.46 8.81 16.92
C LYS A 170 -1.95 8.96 16.63
N ILE A 171 -2.44 8.23 15.62
CA ILE A 171 -3.87 8.18 15.24
C ILE A 171 -4.44 9.59 14.94
N GLY A 172 -3.58 10.51 14.49
CA GLY A 172 -3.97 11.88 14.15
C GLY A 172 -4.24 12.81 15.35
N TYR A 173 -3.98 12.38 16.59
CA TYR A 173 -4.07 13.20 17.79
C TYR A 173 -2.67 13.57 18.30
N SER A 174 -2.53 14.73 18.94
CA SER A 174 -1.27 15.08 19.63
C SER A 174 -1.15 14.35 20.96
N GLU A 175 -2.28 14.15 21.65
CA GLU A 175 -2.36 13.39 22.89
C GLU A 175 -3.72 12.69 22.97
N LEU A 176 -3.74 11.45 23.43
CA LEU A 176 -4.93 10.67 23.75
C LEU A 176 -4.66 9.97 25.08
N SER A 177 -5.53 10.15 26.06
CA SER A 177 -5.46 9.49 27.35
C SER A 177 -6.80 8.85 27.67
N PHE A 178 -6.77 7.69 28.32
CA PHE A 178 -7.97 7.01 28.79
C PHE A 178 -7.72 6.37 30.14
N VAL A 179 -8.80 6.25 30.91
CA VAL A 179 -8.84 5.52 32.18
C VAL A 179 -10.14 4.73 32.18
N LEU A 180 -10.01 3.42 32.42
CA LEU A 180 -11.08 2.43 32.42
C LEU A 180 -12.03 2.61 31.24
N PHE A 181 -11.49 2.60 30.02
CA PHE A 181 -12.29 2.81 28.82
C PHE A 181 -13.51 1.86 28.82
N PRO A 182 -14.74 2.38 28.61
CA PRO A 182 -15.06 3.71 28.08
C PRO A 182 -15.34 4.82 29.12
N LEU A 183 -15.06 4.63 30.41
CA LEU A 183 -15.47 5.55 31.48
C LEU A 183 -14.91 6.97 31.30
N TYR A 184 -13.61 7.10 30.99
CA TYR A 184 -12.98 8.40 30.77
C TYR A 184 -12.01 8.37 29.60
N THR A 185 -12.08 9.36 28.73
CA THR A 185 -11.11 9.56 27.64
C THR A 185 -10.94 11.05 27.37
N ASN A 186 -9.69 11.50 27.24
CA ASN A 186 -9.36 12.87 26.86
C ASN A 186 -8.39 12.85 25.67
N TRP A 187 -8.57 13.76 24.72
CA TRP A 187 -7.63 13.90 23.60
C TRP A 187 -7.42 15.35 23.19
N LYS A 188 -6.24 15.62 22.65
CA LYS A 188 -5.81 16.92 22.16
C LYS A 188 -5.42 16.84 20.69
N TYR A 189 -5.72 17.90 19.95
CA TYR A 189 -5.29 18.10 18.58
C TYR A 189 -5.08 19.59 18.33
N LYS A 190 -3.82 20.02 18.22
CA LYS A 190 -3.47 21.46 18.09
C LYS A 190 -4.07 22.26 19.25
N ASP A 191 -4.93 23.23 18.96
CA ASP A 191 -5.67 24.07 19.91
C ASP A 191 -6.92 23.41 20.49
N TYR A 192 -7.33 22.26 19.94
CA TYR A 192 -8.57 21.58 20.31
C TYR A 192 -8.34 20.51 21.38
N GLU A 193 -9.01 20.66 22.50
CA GLU A 193 -9.04 19.67 23.59
C GLU A 193 -10.46 19.17 23.82
N ALA A 194 -10.60 17.85 23.93
CA ALA A 194 -11.89 17.19 24.11
C ALA A 194 -11.80 16.15 25.23
N THR A 195 -12.84 16.13 26.05
CA THR A 195 -13.03 15.19 27.15
C THR A 195 -14.33 14.44 26.95
N SER A 196 -14.30 13.13 27.16
CA SER A 196 -15.44 12.25 27.06
C SER A 196 -15.58 11.42 28.34
N VAL A 197 -16.82 11.35 28.83
CA VAL A 197 -17.22 10.53 29.97
C VAL A 197 -18.23 9.51 29.47
N LEU A 198 -18.03 8.24 29.84
CA LEU A 198 -18.83 7.11 29.35
C LEU A 198 -18.91 7.10 27.81
N TRP A 199 -17.76 7.13 27.15
CA TRP A 199 -17.69 7.20 25.70
C TRP A 199 -18.62 6.15 25.04
N PRO A 200 -19.47 6.52 24.06
CA PRO A 200 -19.56 7.82 23.39
C PRO A 200 -20.64 8.78 23.94
N LEU A 201 -21.19 8.53 25.14
CA LEU A 201 -22.37 9.21 25.68
C LEU A 201 -22.14 10.70 25.94
N PHE A 202 -21.10 11.09 26.67
CA PHE A 202 -20.81 12.50 26.93
C PHE A 202 -19.52 12.93 26.27
N LEU A 203 -19.54 14.08 25.60
CA LEU A 203 -18.35 14.70 25.05
C LEU A 203 -18.47 16.21 25.17
N TYR A 204 -17.42 16.83 25.71
CA TYR A 204 -17.26 18.27 25.76
C TYR A 204 -15.89 18.65 25.22
N ALA A 205 -15.84 19.65 24.37
CA ALA A 205 -14.60 20.16 23.80
C ALA A 205 -14.71 21.64 23.49
N SER A 206 -13.63 22.36 23.68
CA SER A 206 -13.57 23.81 23.43
C SER A 206 -12.17 24.20 22.94
N SER A 207 -12.13 25.16 22.01
CA SER A 207 -10.95 25.91 21.58
C SER A 207 -11.38 27.31 21.12
N GLU A 208 -10.42 28.17 20.79
CA GLU A 208 -10.71 29.53 20.29
C GLU A 208 -11.63 29.55 19.07
N THR A 209 -11.53 28.52 18.22
CA THR A 209 -12.27 28.42 16.96
C THR A 209 -13.30 27.30 16.95
N ARG A 210 -13.28 26.38 17.93
CA ARG A 210 -14.10 25.17 17.93
C ARG A 210 -14.83 24.98 19.24
N GLU A 211 -16.06 24.51 19.13
CA GLU A 211 -16.87 24.12 20.28
C GLU A 211 -17.58 22.81 19.93
N GLU A 212 -17.49 21.80 20.80
CA GLU A 212 -18.24 20.56 20.64
C GLU A 212 -18.87 20.16 21.97
N PHE A 213 -20.17 19.90 21.93
CA PHE A 213 -20.92 19.37 23.05
C PHE A 213 -21.79 18.22 22.55
N ARG A 214 -21.83 17.12 23.30
CA ARG A 214 -22.60 15.95 22.94
C ARG A 214 -23.10 15.23 24.19
N ILE A 215 -24.38 14.90 24.13
CA ILE A 215 -25.05 13.93 24.99
C ILE A 215 -25.67 12.92 24.02
N PHE A 216 -24.91 11.91 23.64
CA PHE A 216 -25.35 10.89 22.69
C PHE A 216 -26.34 9.92 23.36
N PRO A 217 -27.43 9.52 22.68
CA PRO A 217 -27.87 9.95 21.35
C PRO A 217 -28.75 11.22 21.34
N LEU A 218 -29.02 11.84 22.48
CA LEU A 218 -30.02 12.89 22.63
C LEU A 218 -29.71 14.20 21.89
N TYR A 219 -28.50 14.74 22.02
CA TYR A 219 -28.13 16.03 21.45
C TYR A 219 -26.65 16.10 21.08
N SER A 220 -26.33 16.80 19.99
CA SER A 220 -24.96 17.19 19.69
C SER A 220 -24.92 18.56 19.02
N LYS A 221 -23.95 19.39 19.44
CA LYS A 221 -23.57 20.66 18.84
C LYS A 221 -22.09 20.59 18.50
N LYS A 222 -21.74 20.92 17.26
CA LYS A 222 -20.35 21.00 16.81
C LYS A 222 -20.17 22.21 15.92
N VAL A 223 -19.41 23.17 16.40
CA VAL A 223 -19.17 24.46 15.75
C VAL A 223 -17.67 24.59 15.45
N HIS A 224 -17.35 24.98 14.24
CA HIS A 224 -16.03 25.45 13.83
C HIS A 224 -16.23 26.80 13.15
N ARG A 225 -15.90 27.87 13.87
CA ARG A 225 -16.16 29.26 13.46
C ARG A 225 -15.61 29.50 12.04
N GLY A 226 -16.48 29.99 11.16
CA GLY A 226 -16.12 30.29 9.77
C GLY A 226 -15.96 29.08 8.85
N LYS A 227 -16.19 27.83 9.30
CA LYS A 227 -16.20 26.65 8.40
C LYS A 227 -17.50 25.87 8.43
N TYR A 228 -17.99 25.52 9.62
CA TYR A 228 -19.23 24.76 9.73
C TYR A 228 -19.87 24.84 11.10
N GLU A 229 -21.17 24.64 11.12
CA GLU A 229 -22.00 24.47 12.29
C GLU A 229 -22.88 23.25 12.08
N ARG A 230 -22.93 22.35 13.06
CA ARG A 230 -23.65 21.08 12.96
C ARG A 230 -24.37 20.80 14.25
N PHE A 231 -25.63 20.43 14.12
CA PHE A 231 -26.51 20.11 15.22
C PHE A 231 -27.17 18.77 14.95
N SER A 232 -27.47 18.04 16.02
CA SER A 232 -28.29 16.84 15.98
C SER A 232 -29.16 16.74 17.22
N LEU A 233 -30.38 16.24 17.03
CA LEU A 233 -31.32 15.89 18.09
C LEU A 233 -31.79 14.46 17.86
N LEU A 234 -31.79 13.64 18.90
CA LEU A 234 -32.13 12.21 18.86
C LEU A 234 -31.41 11.50 17.73
N TRP A 235 -30.08 11.56 17.73
CA TRP A 235 -29.26 10.93 16.71
C TRP A 235 -29.69 9.46 16.48
N PRO A 236 -29.89 9.04 15.21
CA PRO A 236 -29.60 9.77 13.97
C PRO A 236 -30.77 10.60 13.40
N ILE A 237 -31.93 10.67 14.07
CA ILE A 237 -33.22 11.16 13.56
C ILE A 237 -33.15 12.59 13.02
N PHE A 238 -32.78 13.59 13.82
CA PHE A 238 -32.73 14.98 13.35
C PHE A 238 -31.29 15.47 13.30
N GLN A 239 -30.85 15.98 12.14
CA GLN A 239 -29.55 16.64 12.01
C GLN A 239 -29.67 17.83 11.07
N TRP A 240 -29.05 18.94 11.40
CA TRP A 240 -29.05 20.13 10.55
C TRP A 240 -27.78 20.94 10.75
N GLY A 241 -27.55 21.91 9.87
CA GLY A 241 -26.44 22.81 10.02
C GLY A 241 -26.01 23.44 8.70
N THR A 242 -24.88 24.13 8.76
CA THR A 242 -24.28 24.84 7.64
C THR A 242 -22.83 24.38 7.49
N THR A 243 -22.39 24.21 6.25
CA THR A 243 -21.04 23.79 5.91
C THR A 243 -20.48 24.72 4.84
N PHE A 244 -19.15 24.77 4.72
CA PHE A 244 -18.46 25.62 3.73
C PHE A 244 -18.69 27.12 3.94
N GLN A 245 -18.83 27.56 5.19
CA GLN A 245 -18.93 28.98 5.52
C GLN A 245 -17.67 29.78 5.12
N ASP A 246 -16.55 29.11 4.90
CA ASP A 246 -15.29 29.67 4.42
C ASP A 246 -15.25 29.88 2.90
N LYS A 247 -16.23 29.33 2.17
CA LYS A 247 -16.31 29.42 0.71
C LYS A 247 -17.31 30.49 0.29
N ARG A 248 -17.25 30.87 -0.99
CA ARG A 248 -18.16 31.85 -1.60
C ARG A 248 -19.63 31.50 -1.45
N GLU A 249 -19.96 30.22 -1.32
CA GLU A 249 -21.34 29.75 -1.21
C GLU A 249 -21.45 28.69 -0.11
N PRO A 250 -21.93 29.09 1.08
CA PRO A 250 -22.27 28.17 2.16
C PRO A 250 -23.39 27.21 1.77
N VAL A 251 -23.37 26.02 2.36
CA VAL A 251 -24.34 24.95 2.11
C VAL A 251 -25.05 24.58 3.39
N HIS A 252 -26.36 24.77 3.41
CA HIS A 252 -27.25 24.33 4.48
C HIS A 252 -27.67 22.89 4.24
N TYR A 253 -27.78 22.12 5.31
CA TYR A 253 -28.31 20.77 5.25
C TYR A 253 -29.32 20.51 6.35
N LYS A 254 -30.29 19.65 6.04
CA LYS A 254 -31.27 19.11 6.99
C LYS A 254 -31.44 17.63 6.72
N LEU A 255 -31.49 16.82 7.76
CA LEU A 255 -31.66 15.38 7.71
C LEU A 255 -32.72 15.00 8.72
N PHE A 256 -33.77 14.34 8.24
CA PHE A 256 -34.77 13.65 9.03
C PHE A 256 -34.68 12.17 8.71
N PHE A 257 -33.82 11.45 9.44
CA PHE A 257 -33.60 10.03 9.26
C PHE A 257 -34.82 9.22 9.76
N PRO A 258 -35.19 8.13 9.08
CA PRO A 258 -34.64 7.62 7.83
C PRO A 258 -35.30 8.22 6.58
N LEU A 259 -36.14 9.25 6.67
CA LEU A 259 -37.03 9.61 5.57
C LEU A 259 -36.41 10.57 4.54
N PHE A 260 -35.81 11.69 4.97
CA PHE A 260 -35.42 12.77 4.05
C PHE A 260 -34.07 13.40 4.38
N GLY A 261 -33.34 13.79 3.36
CA GLY A 261 -32.11 14.59 3.47
C GLY A 261 -32.07 15.67 2.41
N PHE A 262 -31.80 16.89 2.83
CA PHE A 262 -31.76 18.09 2.01
C PHE A 262 -30.40 18.74 2.15
N LYS A 263 -29.86 19.21 1.03
CA LYS A 263 -28.76 20.16 1.01
C LYS A 263 -29.05 21.24 -0.02
N ASP A 264 -28.88 22.48 0.39
CA ASP A 264 -29.11 23.65 -0.43
C ASP A 264 -27.96 24.61 -0.25
N SER A 265 -27.44 25.08 -1.37
CA SER A 265 -26.46 26.14 -1.38
C SER A 265 -27.15 27.50 -1.30
N GLU A 266 -26.53 28.47 -0.64
CA GLU A 266 -27.14 29.77 -0.34
C GLU A 266 -27.60 30.53 -1.60
N ALA A 267 -26.81 30.51 -2.68
CA ALA A 267 -27.19 31.11 -3.97
C ALA A 267 -27.99 30.16 -4.89
N GLY A 268 -28.33 28.96 -4.42
CA GLY A 268 -29.14 27.98 -5.16
C GLY A 268 -28.44 27.29 -6.32
N ASN A 269 -27.11 27.45 -6.44
CA ASN A 269 -26.34 26.81 -7.51
C ASN A 269 -26.25 25.30 -7.35
N MET A 270 -26.27 24.82 -6.11
CA MET A 270 -26.24 23.40 -5.79
C MET A 270 -27.46 23.01 -4.94
N LYS A 271 -28.12 21.93 -5.35
CA LYS A 271 -29.16 21.27 -4.56
C LYS A 271 -28.95 19.78 -4.52
N SER A 272 -29.28 19.16 -3.40
CA SER A 272 -29.30 17.72 -3.25
C SER A 272 -30.47 17.29 -2.36
N ARG A 273 -31.10 16.20 -2.76
CA ARG A 273 -32.28 15.59 -2.14
C ARG A 273 -32.01 14.10 -2.02
N GLY A 274 -32.35 13.53 -0.87
CA GLY A 274 -32.30 12.10 -0.62
C GLY A 274 -33.55 11.66 0.12
N PHE A 275 -34.10 10.53 -0.30
CA PHE A 275 -35.30 9.90 0.24
C PHE A 275 -34.93 8.51 0.74
N LEU A 276 -35.54 8.09 1.85
CA LEU A 276 -35.32 6.81 2.51
C LEU A 276 -33.81 6.57 2.72
N ILE A 277 -33.21 7.33 3.62
CA ILE A 277 -31.80 7.29 3.98
C ILE A 277 -31.56 6.13 4.95
N LEU A 278 -30.74 5.17 4.54
CA LEU A 278 -30.18 4.15 5.42
C LEU A 278 -28.83 4.60 6.00
N PRO A 279 -28.53 4.25 7.27
CA PRO A 279 -27.22 4.50 7.86
C PRO A 279 -26.15 3.80 7.03
N LEU A 280 -25.01 4.46 6.80
CA LEU A 280 -23.83 3.95 6.08
C LEU A 280 -24.02 3.66 4.58
N LEU A 281 -25.24 3.35 4.15
CA LEU A 281 -25.57 2.87 2.81
C LEU A 281 -26.07 3.99 1.88
N GLY A 282 -26.85 4.96 2.39
CA GLY A 282 -27.27 6.15 1.64
C GLY A 282 -28.77 6.23 1.40
N SER A 283 -29.17 7.17 0.54
CA SER A 283 -30.56 7.33 0.14
C SER A 283 -30.93 6.24 -0.86
N PHE A 284 -32.08 5.58 -0.66
CA PHE A 284 -32.66 4.72 -1.68
C PHE A 284 -32.89 5.52 -2.96
N ILE A 285 -33.47 6.72 -2.87
CA ILE A 285 -33.65 7.59 -4.04
C ILE A 285 -32.97 8.91 -3.73
N GLY A 286 -32.12 9.38 -4.63
CA GLY A 286 -31.43 10.64 -4.46
C GLY A 286 -31.20 11.33 -5.78
N TYR A 287 -31.24 12.65 -5.71
CA TYR A 287 -31.05 13.53 -6.84
C TYR A 287 -30.28 14.76 -6.39
N GLY A 288 -29.30 15.18 -7.17
CA GLY A 288 -28.57 16.40 -6.94
C GLY A 288 -28.06 17.01 -8.21
N TYR A 289 -27.86 18.32 -8.17
CA TYR A 289 -27.19 19.05 -9.24
C TYR A 289 -26.30 20.15 -8.66
N ASP A 290 -25.24 20.49 -9.39
CA ASP A 290 -24.42 21.68 -9.19
C ASP A 290 -24.30 22.41 -10.55
N ARG A 291 -24.89 23.60 -10.64
CA ARG A 291 -24.90 24.42 -11.87
C ARG A 291 -23.54 24.94 -12.26
N ARG A 292 -22.62 25.10 -11.29
CA ARG A 292 -21.28 25.65 -11.55
C ARG A 292 -20.38 24.64 -12.26
N THR A 293 -20.55 23.36 -11.95
CA THR A 293 -19.82 22.26 -12.60
C THR A 293 -20.66 21.58 -13.68
N GLY A 294 -21.95 21.89 -13.78
CA GLY A 294 -22.89 21.13 -14.61
C GLY A 294 -23.09 19.69 -14.11
N GLU A 295 -22.68 19.39 -12.87
CA GLU A 295 -22.80 18.05 -12.29
C GLU A 295 -24.27 17.74 -12.04
N LYS A 296 -24.70 16.56 -12.48
CA LYS A 296 -26.00 15.98 -12.18
C LYS A 296 -25.78 14.56 -11.69
N ASP A 297 -26.41 14.24 -10.58
CA ASP A 297 -26.22 12.98 -9.87
C ASP A 297 -27.57 12.42 -9.47
N PHE A 298 -27.80 11.15 -9.78
CA PHE A 298 -29.02 10.42 -9.48
C PHE A 298 -28.69 9.03 -8.96
N ASN A 299 -29.45 8.55 -7.99
CA ASN A 299 -29.43 7.15 -7.59
C ASN A 299 -30.84 6.65 -7.27
N ALA A 300 -31.10 5.40 -7.62
CA ALA A 300 -32.32 4.69 -7.29
C ALA A 300 -31.94 3.29 -6.80
N LEU A 301 -32.39 2.94 -5.60
CA LEU A 301 -31.87 1.83 -4.81
C LEU A 301 -30.34 1.90 -4.78
N PHE A 302 -29.74 2.71 -3.89
CA PHE A 302 -28.32 3.13 -3.93
C PHE A 302 -27.27 2.09 -4.37
N PHE A 303 -27.51 0.80 -4.14
CA PHE A 303 -26.68 -0.30 -4.62
C PHE A 303 -26.93 -0.62 -6.09
N LEU A 304 -28.19 -0.77 -6.53
CA LEU A 304 -28.58 -1.15 -7.89
C LEU A 304 -28.27 -0.10 -8.93
N PHE A 305 -28.82 1.12 -8.82
CA PHE A 305 -28.70 2.13 -9.87
C PHE A 305 -28.09 3.43 -9.39
N GLN A 306 -27.02 3.85 -10.06
CA GLN A 306 -26.43 5.18 -9.88
C GLN A 306 -26.02 5.74 -11.23
N TYR A 307 -26.38 7.00 -11.47
CA TYR A 307 -26.02 7.74 -12.66
C TYR A 307 -25.45 9.11 -12.27
N GLY A 308 -24.40 9.54 -12.93
CA GLY A 308 -23.75 10.80 -12.67
C GLY A 308 -23.02 11.31 -13.89
N THR A 309 -23.13 12.60 -14.16
CA THR A 309 -22.46 13.27 -15.28
C THR A 309 -22.05 14.68 -14.87
N ASN A 310 -21.08 15.24 -15.58
CA ASN A 310 -20.56 16.58 -15.38
C ASN A 310 -20.20 17.16 -16.76
N GLN A 311 -20.27 18.48 -16.91
CA GLN A 311 -19.99 19.17 -18.16
C GLN A 311 -18.53 19.04 -18.61
N ASP A 312 -17.58 19.02 -17.67
CA ASP A 312 -16.15 18.95 -17.97
C ASP A 312 -15.67 17.54 -18.37
N GLU A 313 -16.57 16.55 -18.45
CA GLU A 313 -16.30 15.12 -18.69
C GLU A 313 -15.29 14.45 -17.71
N ASP A 314 -14.80 15.21 -16.73
CA ASP A 314 -13.95 14.74 -15.64
C ASP A 314 -14.70 13.76 -14.72
N TYR A 315 -16.03 13.75 -14.75
CA TYR A 315 -16.86 12.89 -13.92
C TYR A 315 -17.97 12.22 -14.73
N GLY A 316 -18.01 10.90 -14.63
CA GLY A 316 -19.04 10.07 -15.22
C GLY A 316 -19.27 8.84 -14.35
N LYS A 317 -20.52 8.47 -14.12
CA LYS A 317 -20.89 7.33 -13.28
C LYS A 317 -22.11 6.65 -13.88
N LEU A 318 -22.02 5.36 -14.10
CA LEU A 318 -23.14 4.49 -14.42
C LEU A 318 -22.93 3.17 -13.69
N ILE A 319 -23.72 2.90 -12.67
CA ILE A 319 -23.66 1.68 -11.87
C ILE A 319 -25.02 0.99 -11.98
N LEU A 320 -24.97 -0.28 -12.37
CA LEU A 320 -26.08 -1.24 -12.51
C LEU A 320 -25.70 -2.51 -11.73
N PHE A 321 -25.58 -2.40 -10.41
CA PHE A 321 -25.19 -3.52 -9.56
C PHE A 321 -26.28 -4.59 -9.51
N PRO A 322 -25.94 -5.89 -9.43
CA PRO A 322 -24.60 -6.47 -9.39
C PRO A 322 -23.93 -6.65 -10.76
N PHE A 323 -24.58 -6.27 -11.86
CA PHE A 323 -24.14 -6.69 -13.19
C PHE A 323 -22.96 -5.86 -13.73
N PHE A 324 -23.02 -4.55 -13.61
CA PHE A 324 -22.06 -3.67 -14.27
C PHE A 324 -21.85 -2.37 -13.49
N GLY A 325 -20.66 -1.81 -13.59
CA GLY A 325 -20.45 -0.41 -13.24
C GLY A 325 -19.29 0.19 -14.00
N HIS A 326 -19.47 1.43 -14.42
CA HIS A 326 -18.44 2.27 -15.00
C HIS A 326 -18.39 3.60 -14.23
N TYR A 327 -17.20 3.96 -13.79
CA TYR A 327 -16.94 5.14 -13.00
C TYR A 327 -15.68 5.83 -13.49
N ARG A 328 -15.79 7.11 -13.81
CA ARG A 328 -14.69 7.99 -14.21
C ARG A 328 -14.65 9.19 -13.27
N PHE A 329 -13.46 9.47 -12.74
CA PHE A 329 -13.20 10.65 -11.93
C PHE A 329 -11.79 11.18 -12.18
N ALA A 330 -11.72 12.39 -12.73
CA ALA A 330 -10.51 13.03 -13.22
C ALA A 330 -9.72 12.08 -14.14
N SER A 331 -8.52 11.70 -13.73
CA SER A 331 -7.62 10.80 -14.45
C SER A 331 -7.86 9.31 -14.22
N LYS A 332 -8.85 8.93 -13.40
CA LYS A 332 -9.08 7.53 -13.02
C LYS A 332 -10.37 7.01 -13.62
N GLN A 333 -10.30 5.80 -14.15
CA GLN A 333 -11.46 5.07 -14.65
C GLN A 333 -11.52 3.68 -14.01
N THR A 334 -12.72 3.20 -13.75
CA THR A 334 -12.99 1.91 -13.13
C THR A 334 -14.22 1.32 -13.77
N THR A 335 -14.05 0.16 -14.38
CA THR A 335 -15.14 -0.66 -14.90
C THR A 335 -15.15 -1.97 -14.13
N PHE A 336 -16.32 -2.46 -13.76
CA PHE A 336 -16.46 -3.75 -13.09
C PHE A 336 -17.68 -4.52 -13.58
N ILE A 337 -17.56 -5.84 -13.58
CA ILE A 337 -18.65 -6.80 -13.74
C ILE A 337 -18.53 -7.74 -12.55
N THR A 338 -19.41 -7.53 -11.57
CA THR A 338 -19.31 -8.17 -10.26
C THR A 338 -19.56 -9.68 -10.40
N PRO A 339 -18.92 -10.53 -9.56
CA PRO A 339 -17.90 -10.20 -8.56
C PRO A 339 -16.46 -10.36 -9.03
N PHE A 340 -16.22 -10.81 -10.26
CA PHE A 340 -14.91 -11.32 -10.65
C PHE A 340 -14.12 -10.35 -11.53
N TYR A 341 -14.77 -9.56 -12.38
CA TYR A 341 -14.07 -8.73 -13.37
C TYR A 341 -13.96 -7.28 -12.92
N PHE A 342 -12.73 -6.76 -12.95
CA PHE A 342 -12.43 -5.36 -12.69
C PHE A 342 -11.39 -4.86 -13.70
N HIS A 343 -11.59 -3.65 -14.20
CA HIS A 343 -10.67 -2.96 -15.09
C HIS A 343 -10.45 -1.55 -14.54
N LEU A 344 -9.20 -1.25 -14.17
CA LEU A 344 -8.79 -0.01 -13.54
C LEU A 344 -7.79 0.70 -14.45
N GLN A 345 -8.07 1.95 -14.78
CA GLN A 345 -7.16 2.78 -15.54
C GLN A 345 -6.83 4.05 -14.77
N THR A 346 -5.58 4.47 -14.84
CA THR A 346 -5.13 5.75 -14.30
C THR A 346 -4.27 6.42 -15.35
N ASP A 347 -4.61 7.65 -15.76
CA ASP A 347 -3.82 8.44 -16.70
C ASP A 347 -3.41 9.77 -16.05
N THR A 348 -2.32 9.72 -15.29
CA THR A 348 -1.76 10.92 -14.65
C THR A 348 -0.47 11.33 -15.34
N TYR A 349 -0.06 12.58 -15.13
CA TYR A 349 1.20 13.10 -15.66
C TYR A 349 2.44 12.27 -15.25
N HIS A 350 2.39 11.59 -14.10
CA HIS A 350 3.50 10.79 -13.60
C HIS A 350 3.41 9.31 -13.99
N ILE A 351 2.20 8.75 -13.97
CA ILE A 351 1.95 7.32 -14.11
C ILE A 351 0.73 7.10 -14.98
N ARG A 352 0.89 6.26 -16.00
CA ARG A 352 -0.19 5.66 -16.76
C ARG A 352 -0.30 4.19 -16.41
N SER A 353 -1.44 3.73 -15.92
CA SER A 353 -1.68 2.33 -15.58
C SER A 353 -2.95 1.79 -16.23
N ASP A 354 -2.88 0.54 -16.64
CA ASP A 354 -3.98 -0.26 -17.16
C ASP A 354 -3.93 -1.63 -16.46
N ASP A 355 -4.86 -1.85 -15.54
CA ASP A 355 -4.89 -3.02 -14.68
C ASP A 355 -6.23 -3.76 -14.90
N THR A 356 -6.18 -5.02 -15.31
CA THR A 356 -7.33 -5.89 -15.55
C THR A 356 -7.27 -7.11 -14.64
N PHE A 357 -8.40 -7.43 -14.01
CA PHE A 357 -8.54 -8.50 -13.04
C PHE A 357 -9.74 -9.37 -13.39
N LEU A 358 -9.56 -10.69 -13.37
CA LEU A 358 -10.62 -11.68 -13.28
C LEU A 358 -10.29 -12.55 -12.06
N ILE A 359 -10.73 -12.13 -10.89
CA ILE A 359 -10.27 -12.72 -9.61
C ILE A 359 -10.80 -14.16 -9.46
N PRO A 360 -9.99 -15.13 -8.99
CA PRO A 360 -8.55 -15.07 -8.77
C PRO A 360 -7.74 -15.56 -9.98
N PHE A 361 -8.35 -15.81 -11.13
CA PHE A 361 -7.73 -16.54 -12.25
C PHE A 361 -6.80 -15.68 -13.12
N TYR A 362 -7.06 -14.39 -13.27
CA TYR A 362 -6.33 -13.51 -14.17
C TYR A 362 -6.00 -12.16 -13.51
N PHE A 363 -4.73 -11.77 -13.55
CA PHE A 363 -4.28 -10.44 -13.17
C PHE A 363 -3.33 -9.95 -14.25
N ASN A 364 -3.64 -8.83 -14.89
CA ASN A 364 -2.78 -8.18 -15.86
C ASN A 364 -2.64 -6.71 -15.48
N SER A 365 -1.42 -6.20 -15.41
CA SER A 365 -1.13 -4.84 -14.97
C SER A 365 -0.02 -4.30 -15.85
N LYS A 366 -0.29 -3.24 -16.58
CA LYS A 366 0.68 -2.50 -17.39
C LYS A 366 0.82 -1.10 -16.84
N ARG A 367 2.02 -0.71 -16.47
CA ARG A 367 2.31 0.59 -15.87
C ARG A 367 3.45 1.26 -16.62
N LYS A 368 3.23 2.48 -17.07
CA LYS A 368 4.23 3.34 -17.69
C LYS A 368 4.50 4.55 -16.81
N TYR A 369 5.75 4.74 -16.43
CA TYR A 369 6.21 5.88 -15.67
C TYR A 369 6.72 6.95 -16.63
N VAL A 370 5.85 7.91 -16.96
CA VAL A 370 6.03 8.89 -18.05
C VAL A 370 7.31 9.72 -17.87
N GLN A 371 7.67 10.07 -16.63
CA GLN A 371 8.84 10.92 -16.36
C GLN A 371 10.19 10.23 -16.59
N TRP A 372 10.24 8.90 -16.47
CA TRP A 372 11.47 8.12 -16.59
C TRP A 372 11.51 7.26 -17.85
N ASP A 373 10.44 7.29 -18.65
CA ASP A 373 10.19 6.41 -19.80
C ASP A 373 10.47 4.93 -19.48
N ARG A 374 9.99 4.49 -18.31
CA ARG A 374 10.12 3.11 -17.84
C ARG A 374 8.77 2.42 -17.84
N ASP A 375 8.77 1.16 -18.25
CA ASP A 375 7.59 0.31 -18.31
C ASP A 375 7.73 -0.87 -17.34
N GLU A 376 6.65 -1.14 -16.62
CA GLU A 376 6.47 -2.28 -15.73
C GLU A 376 5.26 -3.07 -16.23
N SER A 377 5.39 -4.39 -16.34
CA SER A 377 4.29 -5.25 -16.77
C SER A 377 4.21 -6.50 -15.92
N TYR A 378 3.00 -6.88 -15.54
CA TYR A 378 2.73 -8.04 -14.71
C TYR A 378 1.55 -8.81 -15.28
N LEU A 379 1.68 -10.12 -15.39
CA LEU A 379 0.63 -11.04 -15.80
C LEU A 379 0.66 -12.25 -14.88
N LYS A 380 -0.47 -12.62 -14.28
CA LYS A 380 -0.64 -13.86 -13.52
C LYS A 380 -1.89 -14.57 -14.02
N LEU A 381 -1.71 -15.80 -14.50
CA LEU A 381 -2.74 -16.77 -14.84
C LEU A 381 -2.74 -17.80 -13.71
N TRP A 382 -3.41 -17.49 -12.61
CA TRP A 382 -3.36 -18.34 -11.41
C TRP A 382 -4.12 -19.66 -11.64
N PRO A 383 -3.61 -20.80 -11.15
CA PRO A 383 -2.33 -20.99 -10.46
C PRO A 383 -1.16 -21.33 -11.40
N ILE A 384 -1.36 -21.28 -12.72
CA ILE A 384 -0.53 -21.97 -13.72
C ILE A 384 0.70 -21.17 -14.14
N PHE A 385 0.61 -19.85 -14.24
CA PHE A 385 1.68 -19.06 -14.84
C PHE A 385 1.75 -17.65 -14.26
N LYS A 386 2.96 -17.12 -14.17
CA LYS A 386 3.19 -15.69 -13.92
C LYS A 386 4.34 -15.18 -14.76
N TYR A 387 4.21 -13.93 -15.19
CA TYR A 387 5.19 -13.12 -15.88
C TYR A 387 5.27 -11.74 -15.23
N GLN A 388 6.48 -11.23 -15.04
CA GLN A 388 6.77 -9.94 -14.46
C GLN A 388 7.95 -9.30 -15.18
N LYS A 389 7.82 -8.02 -15.51
CA LYS A 389 8.88 -7.15 -16.01
C LYS A 389 8.96 -5.93 -15.11
N ASP A 390 10.13 -5.73 -14.50
CA ASP A 390 10.41 -4.62 -13.60
C ASP A 390 10.83 -3.36 -14.37
N ARG A 391 10.87 -2.22 -13.68
CA ARG A 391 11.22 -0.91 -14.25
C ARG A 391 12.65 -0.84 -14.79
N GLU A 392 13.53 -1.67 -14.25
CA GLU A 392 14.94 -1.82 -14.65
C GLU A 392 15.11 -2.80 -15.83
N GLY A 393 14.01 -3.36 -16.36
CA GLY A 393 14.04 -4.28 -17.50
C GLY A 393 14.29 -5.75 -17.13
N ASN A 394 14.39 -6.07 -15.84
CA ASN A 394 14.43 -7.45 -15.37
C ASN A 394 13.13 -8.16 -15.74
N VAL A 395 13.22 -9.35 -16.32
CA VAL A 395 12.08 -10.18 -16.70
C VAL A 395 12.13 -11.48 -15.91
N ILE A 396 11.03 -11.83 -15.27
CA ILE A 396 10.87 -13.08 -14.52
C ILE A 396 9.58 -13.73 -14.98
N TRP A 397 9.62 -15.01 -15.30
CA TRP A 397 8.41 -15.80 -15.43
C TRP A 397 8.60 -17.16 -14.79
N ASN A 398 7.49 -17.74 -14.34
CA ASN A 398 7.46 -19.07 -13.78
C ASN A 398 6.17 -19.81 -14.14
N VAL A 399 6.31 -21.12 -14.24
CA VAL A 399 5.20 -22.07 -14.33
C VAL A 399 4.92 -22.59 -12.92
N LEU A 400 3.65 -22.51 -12.55
CA LEU A 400 3.07 -22.76 -11.24
C LEU A 400 3.38 -21.67 -10.20
N SER A 401 2.42 -20.78 -9.95
CA SER A 401 2.43 -19.78 -8.88
C SER A 401 1.14 -19.90 -8.07
N LEU A 402 1.24 -20.58 -6.92
CA LEU A 402 0.07 -21.01 -6.14
C LEU A 402 -0.59 -19.88 -5.33
N PHE A 403 0.08 -18.74 -5.11
CA PHE A 403 -0.53 -17.63 -4.39
C PHE A 403 -1.40 -16.78 -5.33
N PRO A 404 -2.70 -16.60 -4.99
CA PRO A 404 -3.67 -15.91 -5.85
C PRO A 404 -3.49 -14.39 -5.88
N ILE A 405 -2.67 -13.83 -4.99
CA ILE A 405 -2.47 -12.38 -4.85
C ILE A 405 -1.13 -11.99 -5.48
N LYS A 406 -1.02 -10.77 -6.04
CA LYS A 406 0.26 -10.18 -6.44
C LYS A 406 1.07 -9.83 -5.20
N SER A 407 2.22 -10.48 -4.99
CA SER A 407 3.20 -10.07 -4.00
C SER A 407 4.59 -10.56 -4.40
N GLU A 408 5.51 -9.62 -4.64
CA GLU A 408 6.87 -9.96 -5.06
C GLU A 408 7.66 -10.73 -3.99
N VAL A 409 7.43 -10.41 -2.71
CA VAL A 409 8.11 -11.06 -1.58
C VAL A 409 7.63 -12.50 -1.43
N ILE A 410 6.31 -12.72 -1.52
CA ILE A 410 5.73 -14.08 -1.47
C ILE A 410 6.27 -14.89 -2.63
N ASP A 411 6.13 -14.37 -3.84
CA ASP A 411 6.56 -15.02 -5.06
C ASP A 411 8.06 -15.41 -4.99
N ARG A 412 8.94 -14.53 -4.48
CA ARG A 412 10.38 -14.80 -4.38
C ARG A 412 10.75 -15.86 -3.33
N ILE A 413 10.05 -15.88 -2.19
CA ILE A 413 10.33 -16.80 -1.07
C ILE A 413 9.67 -18.15 -1.32
N TRP A 414 8.47 -18.17 -1.88
CA TRP A 414 7.66 -19.38 -1.90
C TRP A 414 7.53 -20.03 -3.27
N ASP A 415 7.51 -19.29 -4.38
CA ASP A 415 7.32 -19.91 -5.70
C ASP A 415 8.34 -21.03 -6.00
N PRO A 416 9.64 -20.91 -5.62
CA PRO A 416 10.61 -21.98 -5.87
C PRO A 416 10.33 -23.32 -5.18
N LEU A 417 9.42 -23.38 -4.21
CA LEU A 417 9.04 -24.63 -3.53
C LEU A 417 8.13 -25.53 -4.38
N TRP A 418 7.53 -25.00 -5.45
CA TRP A 418 6.64 -25.75 -6.33
C TRP A 418 6.82 -25.41 -7.81
N SER A 419 7.70 -24.48 -8.14
CA SER A 419 7.94 -24.06 -9.51
C SER A 419 8.31 -25.27 -10.39
N ILE A 420 7.67 -25.37 -11.55
CA ILE A 420 8.03 -26.39 -12.55
C ILE A 420 9.15 -25.86 -13.44
N LEU A 421 9.02 -24.61 -13.86
CA LEU A 421 9.98 -23.92 -14.71
C LEU A 421 10.05 -22.46 -14.28
N GLU A 422 11.26 -21.96 -14.04
CA GLU A 422 11.53 -20.55 -13.76
C GLU A 422 12.50 -20.02 -14.81
N TYR A 423 12.26 -18.81 -15.29
CA TYR A 423 13.20 -18.07 -16.11
C TYR A 423 13.36 -16.67 -15.58
N GLN A 424 14.60 -16.22 -15.56
CA GLN A 424 14.96 -14.86 -15.17
C GLN A 424 15.94 -14.30 -16.19
N LYS A 425 15.68 -13.08 -16.66
CA LYS A 425 16.61 -12.28 -17.45
C LYS A 425 16.83 -10.99 -16.70
N LEU A 426 18.06 -10.73 -16.30
CA LEU A 426 18.44 -9.57 -15.54
C LEU A 426 18.97 -8.45 -16.45
N SER A 427 18.91 -7.21 -15.97
CA SER A 427 19.39 -6.01 -16.66
C SER A 427 20.89 -6.05 -16.97
N ASN A 428 21.67 -6.74 -16.14
CA ASN A 428 23.11 -6.97 -16.33
C ASN A 428 23.45 -8.00 -17.44
N GLY A 429 22.44 -8.52 -18.16
CA GLY A 429 22.61 -9.48 -19.25
C GLY A 429 22.59 -10.96 -18.81
N GLU A 430 22.58 -11.21 -17.51
CA GLU A 430 22.51 -12.56 -16.95
C GLU A 430 21.14 -13.20 -17.16
N LYS A 431 21.17 -14.48 -17.52
CA LYS A 431 19.99 -15.32 -17.72
C LYS A 431 20.07 -16.51 -16.78
N ARG A 432 18.92 -16.89 -16.21
CA ARG A 432 18.77 -18.05 -15.34
C ARG A 432 17.57 -18.86 -15.80
N VAL A 433 17.72 -20.18 -15.83
CA VAL A 433 16.64 -21.15 -16.00
C VAL A 433 16.72 -22.13 -14.86
N SER A 434 15.60 -22.41 -14.20
CA SER A 434 15.51 -23.47 -13.21
C SER A 434 14.34 -24.39 -13.53
N VAL A 435 14.52 -25.68 -13.32
CA VAL A 435 13.53 -26.74 -13.63
C VAL A 435 13.27 -27.56 -12.38
N LEU A 436 11.99 -27.93 -12.19
CA LEU A 436 11.42 -28.73 -11.10
C LEU A 436 11.98 -28.36 -9.72
N MET A 437 11.45 -27.31 -9.10
CA MET A 437 11.86 -26.84 -7.78
C MET A 437 13.38 -26.61 -7.72
N ARG A 438 13.95 -26.11 -8.83
CA ARG A 438 15.39 -25.87 -9.00
C ARG A 438 16.27 -27.10 -8.79
N VAL A 439 15.77 -28.31 -9.07
CA VAL A 439 16.59 -29.55 -9.15
C VAL A 439 17.60 -29.46 -10.29
N TYR A 440 17.28 -28.72 -11.35
CA TYR A 440 18.26 -28.29 -12.33
C TYR A 440 18.24 -26.78 -12.41
N THR A 441 19.39 -26.13 -12.31
CA THR A 441 19.53 -24.70 -12.53
C THR A 441 20.67 -24.44 -13.51
N GLN A 442 20.41 -23.61 -14.50
CA GLN A 442 21.38 -23.14 -15.47
C GLN A 442 21.42 -21.61 -15.41
N ARG A 443 22.60 -21.04 -15.30
CA ARG A 443 22.85 -19.61 -15.28
C ARG A 443 23.91 -19.29 -16.33
N TRP A 444 23.70 -18.27 -17.13
CA TRP A 444 24.69 -17.87 -18.12
C TRP A 444 24.67 -16.37 -18.41
N THR A 445 25.84 -15.86 -18.77
CA THR A 445 26.07 -14.51 -19.30
C THR A 445 26.74 -14.62 -20.68
N SER A 446 27.28 -13.54 -21.22
CA SER A 446 28.09 -13.60 -22.45
C SER A 446 29.42 -14.32 -22.27
N THR A 447 29.92 -14.45 -21.04
CA THR A 447 31.25 -15.00 -20.73
C THR A 447 31.22 -16.18 -19.75
N GLU A 448 30.20 -16.27 -18.90
CA GLU A 448 30.13 -17.27 -17.84
C GLU A 448 28.95 -18.21 -18.08
N PHE A 449 29.15 -19.49 -17.77
CA PHE A 449 28.13 -20.52 -17.78
C PHE A 449 28.25 -21.35 -16.51
N HIS A 450 27.14 -21.50 -15.80
CA HIS A 450 27.03 -22.30 -14.60
C HIS A 450 25.84 -23.24 -14.72
N ALA A 451 26.01 -24.50 -14.33
CA ALA A 451 24.91 -25.45 -14.23
C ALA A 451 25.02 -26.19 -12.89
N SER A 452 23.89 -26.39 -12.21
CA SER A 452 23.84 -27.10 -10.94
C SER A 452 22.70 -28.11 -10.91
N ILE A 453 23.03 -29.31 -10.42
CA ILE A 453 22.10 -30.34 -9.99
C ILE A 453 22.43 -30.58 -8.51
N PRO A 454 21.55 -30.19 -7.56
CA PRO A 454 21.81 -30.33 -6.13
C PRO A 454 22.26 -31.74 -5.79
N PHE A 455 23.22 -31.85 -4.88
CA PHE A 455 23.85 -33.10 -4.46
C PHE A 455 24.64 -33.85 -5.53
N VAL A 456 24.53 -33.54 -6.82
CA VAL A 456 25.13 -34.36 -7.89
C VAL A 456 26.26 -33.62 -8.57
N LEU A 457 26.00 -32.46 -9.16
CA LEU A 457 26.96 -31.78 -10.05
C LEU A 457 26.85 -30.26 -9.92
N GLU A 458 28.00 -29.61 -9.80
CA GLU A 458 28.15 -28.18 -10.02
C GLU A 458 29.18 -27.97 -11.12
N LEU A 459 28.78 -27.31 -12.20
CA LEU A 459 29.62 -26.96 -13.33
C LEU A 459 29.72 -25.44 -13.42
N SER A 460 30.93 -24.94 -13.60
CA SER A 460 31.25 -23.52 -13.78
C SER A 460 32.29 -23.38 -14.87
N LEU A 461 31.92 -22.73 -15.96
CA LEU A 461 32.73 -22.45 -17.12
C LEU A 461 32.86 -20.94 -17.28
N THR A 462 34.07 -20.44 -17.17
CA THR A 462 34.45 -19.07 -17.52
C THR A 462 35.63 -19.13 -18.49
N PRO A 463 35.98 -18.03 -19.19
CA PRO A 463 37.06 -18.06 -20.19
C PRO A 463 38.41 -18.48 -19.59
N GLU A 464 38.62 -18.14 -18.31
CA GLU A 464 39.86 -18.41 -17.57
C GLU A 464 39.80 -19.69 -16.73
N LYS A 465 38.60 -20.12 -16.33
CA LYS A 465 38.41 -21.20 -15.37
C LYS A 465 37.32 -22.18 -15.80
N THR A 466 37.69 -23.45 -15.88
CA THR A 466 36.74 -24.56 -15.98
C THR A 466 36.78 -25.33 -14.68
N SER A 467 35.66 -25.40 -13.97
CA SER A 467 35.56 -26.21 -12.76
C SER A 467 34.27 -27.03 -12.75
N TRP A 468 34.39 -28.30 -12.35
CA TRP A 468 33.25 -29.14 -12.02
C TRP A 468 33.45 -29.80 -10.67
N LYS A 469 32.38 -29.94 -9.91
CA LYS A 469 32.34 -30.65 -8.63
C LYS A 469 31.23 -31.68 -8.67
N PHE A 470 31.59 -32.93 -8.44
CA PHE A 470 30.66 -34.04 -8.27
C PHE A 470 30.43 -34.31 -6.78
N LEU A 471 29.18 -34.62 -6.42
CA LEU A 471 28.73 -34.82 -5.03
C LEU A 471 29.22 -33.73 -4.07
N TYR A 472 29.12 -32.46 -4.52
CA TYR A 472 29.50 -31.27 -3.74
C TYR A 472 30.97 -31.26 -3.26
N GLY A 473 31.88 -31.86 -4.05
CA GLY A 473 33.32 -31.83 -3.79
C GLY A 473 33.92 -33.17 -3.34
N LEU A 474 33.17 -34.28 -3.40
CA LEU A 474 33.76 -35.61 -3.29
C LEU A 474 34.84 -35.82 -4.36
N ILE A 475 34.51 -35.42 -5.59
CA ILE A 475 35.44 -35.38 -6.72
C ILE A 475 35.24 -34.03 -7.38
N GLY A 476 36.30 -33.24 -7.49
CA GLY A 476 36.26 -31.96 -8.18
C GLY A 476 37.44 -31.80 -9.10
N TYR A 477 37.27 -30.98 -10.12
CA TYR A 477 38.31 -30.60 -11.04
C TYR A 477 38.23 -29.11 -11.24
N GLU A 478 39.37 -28.44 -11.17
CA GLU A 478 39.50 -27.02 -11.41
C GLU A 478 40.71 -26.79 -12.31
N ARG A 479 40.46 -26.22 -13.48
CA ARG A 479 41.49 -25.79 -14.42
C ARG A 479 41.46 -24.28 -14.51
N ILE A 480 42.58 -23.65 -14.16
CA ILE A 480 42.82 -22.22 -14.32
C ILE A 480 44.07 -22.09 -15.18
N GLU A 481 43.91 -21.58 -16.41
CA GLU A 481 44.99 -21.49 -17.40
C GLU A 481 45.75 -22.84 -17.60
N THR A 482 46.97 -22.94 -17.05
CA THR A 482 47.86 -24.10 -17.08
C THR A 482 47.78 -25.00 -15.85
N ASN A 483 47.31 -24.48 -14.72
CA ASN A 483 47.20 -25.24 -13.48
C ASN A 483 45.93 -26.11 -13.47
N ARG A 484 46.11 -27.37 -13.09
CA ARG A 484 45.04 -28.37 -12.97
C ARG A 484 45.06 -28.86 -11.53
N ASN A 485 43.99 -28.58 -10.81
CA ASN A 485 43.79 -29.07 -9.45
C ASN A 485 42.69 -30.12 -9.46
N LEU A 486 42.98 -31.28 -8.88
CA LEU A 486 42.02 -32.35 -8.64
C LEU A 486 41.64 -32.34 -7.17
N GLN A 487 40.35 -32.14 -6.88
CA GLN A 487 39.82 -32.28 -5.53
C GLN A 487 39.33 -33.70 -5.31
N LEU A 488 39.79 -34.34 -4.23
CA LEU A 488 39.32 -35.63 -3.73
C LEU A 488 38.82 -35.46 -2.29
N LEU A 489 37.75 -36.17 -1.92
CA LEU A 489 37.27 -36.27 -0.54
C LEU A 489 37.07 -34.93 0.18
N TRP A 490 36.27 -33.99 -0.36
CA TRP A 490 35.88 -32.66 0.18
C TRP A 490 37.02 -31.69 0.57
N PHE A 491 38.20 -32.17 0.99
CA PHE A 491 39.27 -31.42 1.63
C PHE A 491 40.64 -31.65 0.97
N ILE A 492 40.83 -32.74 0.20
CA ILE A 492 42.11 -33.03 -0.46
C ILE A 492 42.12 -32.34 -1.81
N LYS A 493 43.11 -31.49 -2.07
CA LYS A 493 43.38 -30.90 -3.39
C LYS A 493 44.79 -31.28 -3.82
N ILE A 494 44.91 -31.84 -5.02
CA ILE A 494 46.15 -32.34 -5.63
C ILE A 494 46.44 -31.53 -6.89
#